data_AF-A0A7S3ADI6-F1
#
_entry.id   AF-A0A7S3ADI6-F1
#
_cell.length_a   1.000
_cell.length_b   1.000
_cell.length_c   1.000
_cell.angle_alpha   90.00
_cell.angle_beta   90.00
_cell.angle_gamma   90.00
#
_symmetry.space_group_name_H-M   'P 1'
#
loop_
_entity.id
_entity.type
_entity.pdbx_description
1 polymer ?
#
loop_
_entity_poly.entity_id
_entity_poly.type
_entity_poly.pdbx_seq_one_letter_code
_entity_poly.pdbx_strand_id
1 'polypeptide(L)'
;FRLEDGLVCAPAELELLGDSSVRVKVHEGHFHQVKRMLRHVGGTVTALHRDAFGCLADPELLPGETRPLHAAECLQIPQMLPLDRVSRTAQGCPAWRASPPSSG
;
A
#
# COMPACT_ATOMS: atom_id res chain seq x y z
N PHE A 1 -18.78 7.29 -3.80
CA PHE A 1 -18.65 6.85 -5.20
C PHE A 1 -19.13 5.41 -5.28
N ARG A 2 -20.05 5.04 -6.20
CA ARG A 2 -20.65 3.69 -6.23
C ARG A 2 -20.31 2.98 -7.54
N LEU A 3 -19.79 1.76 -7.43
CA LEU A 3 -19.42 0.92 -8.57
C LEU A 3 -20.62 0.10 -9.09
N GLU A 4 -20.46 -0.48 -10.28
CA GLU A 4 -21.50 -1.29 -10.96
C GLU A 4 -21.99 -2.51 -10.17
N ASP A 5 -21.15 -3.10 -9.32
CA ASP A 5 -21.51 -4.23 -8.46
C ASP A 5 -22.20 -3.81 -7.15
N GLY A 6 -22.48 -2.51 -6.98
CA GLY A 6 -23.09 -1.94 -5.79
C GLY A 6 -22.12 -1.54 -4.68
N LEU A 7 -20.81 -1.84 -4.80
CA LEU A 7 -19.81 -1.41 -3.82
C LEU A 7 -19.78 0.12 -3.71
N VAL A 8 -19.89 0.62 -2.49
CA VAL A 8 -19.73 2.05 -2.17
C VAL A 8 -18.33 2.26 -1.64
N CYS A 9 -17.49 2.92 -2.44
CA CYS A 9 -16.12 3.25 -2.05
C CYS A 9 -16.10 4.45 -1.08
N ALA A 10 -15.18 4.39 -0.12
CA ALA A 10 -14.79 5.52 0.70
C ALA A 10 -14.21 6.66 -0.19
N PRO A 11 -14.14 7.90 0.34
CA PRO A 11 -13.45 8.99 -0.36
C PRO A 11 -12.00 8.60 -0.70
N ALA A 12 -11.58 8.97 -1.91
CA ALA A 12 -10.23 8.78 -2.42
C ALA A 12 -9.71 10.11 -2.96
N GLU A 13 -8.41 10.33 -2.86
CA GLU A 13 -7.74 11.49 -3.46
C GLU A 13 -7.27 11.11 -4.87
N LEU A 14 -7.45 12.03 -5.82
CA LEU A 14 -7.00 11.87 -7.20
C LEU A 14 -6.19 13.09 -7.62
N GLU A 15 -4.99 12.85 -8.11
CA GLU A 15 -4.05 13.85 -8.63
C GLU A 15 -3.74 13.52 -10.09
N LEU A 16 -3.85 14.51 -10.99
CA LEU A 16 -3.50 14.37 -12.40
C LEU A 16 -1.99 14.61 -12.55
N LEU A 17 -1.28 13.66 -13.16
CA LEU A 17 0.17 13.75 -13.37
C LEU A 17 0.56 14.18 -14.79
N GLY A 18 -0.39 14.21 -15.72
CA GLY A 18 -0.13 14.37 -17.16
C GLY A 18 -0.01 13.02 -17.87
N ASP A 19 0.15 13.03 -19.19
CA ASP A 19 0.40 11.83 -20.02
C ASP A 19 -0.53 10.63 -19.73
N SER A 20 -1.83 10.90 -19.58
CA SER A 20 -2.85 9.90 -19.21
C SER A 20 -2.57 9.14 -17.91
N SER A 21 -1.76 9.72 -17.03
CA SER A 21 -1.37 9.19 -15.72
C SER A 21 -2.05 9.95 -14.60
N VAL A 22 -2.50 9.20 -13.59
CA VAL A 22 -3.14 9.73 -12.38
C VAL A 22 -2.58 9.01 -11.17
N ARG A 23 -2.40 9.74 -10.07
CA ARG A 23 -2.15 9.16 -8.75
C ARG A 23 -3.46 9.07 -8.00
N VAL A 24 -3.74 7.90 -7.45
CA VAL A 24 -4.96 7.64 -6.68
C VAL A 24 -4.55 7.17 -5.29
N LYS A 25 -4.95 7.91 -4.26
CA LYS A 25 -4.79 7.50 -2.86
C LYS A 25 -6.11 6.94 -2.34
N VAL A 26 -6.07 5.68 -1.89
CA VAL A 26 -7.20 4.99 -1.25
C VAL A 26 -6.80 4.51 0.14
N HIS A 27 -7.78 4.39 1.03
CA HIS A 27 -7.61 3.86 2.40
C HIS A 27 -8.26 2.47 2.58
N GLU A 28 -8.74 1.89 1.47
CA GLU A 28 -9.41 0.59 1.38
C GLU A 28 -8.74 -0.27 0.31
N GLY A 29 -8.94 -1.59 0.41
CA GLY A 29 -8.26 -2.58 -0.42
C GLY A 29 -9.22 -3.55 -1.11
N HIS A 30 -10.26 -3.03 -1.77
CA HIS A 30 -11.23 -3.89 -2.45
C HIS A 30 -10.69 -4.50 -3.75
N PHE A 31 -11.28 -5.63 -4.17
CA PHE A 31 -10.86 -6.35 -5.36
C PHE A 31 -10.91 -5.47 -6.62
N HIS A 32 -9.76 -5.31 -7.28
CA HIS A 32 -9.58 -4.47 -8.47
C HIS A 32 -10.13 -3.03 -8.33
N GLN A 33 -10.19 -2.50 -7.11
CA GLN A 33 -10.92 -1.27 -6.81
C GLN A 33 -10.52 -0.11 -7.74
N VAL A 34 -9.24 0.24 -7.80
CA VAL A 34 -8.76 1.37 -8.63
C VAL A 34 -9.09 1.16 -10.12
N LYS A 35 -8.90 -0.08 -10.63
CA LYS A 35 -9.25 -0.42 -12.03
C LYS A 35 -10.74 -0.22 -12.31
N ARG A 36 -11.57 -0.62 -11.35
CA ARG A 36 -13.03 -0.50 -11.46
C ARG A 36 -13.50 0.94 -11.30
N MET A 37 -12.86 1.72 -10.41
CA MET A 37 -13.13 3.15 -10.27
C MET A 37 -12.83 3.91 -11.55
N LEU A 38 -11.65 3.70 -12.14
CA LEU A 38 -11.27 4.38 -13.39
C LEU A 38 -12.13 3.92 -14.58
N ARG A 39 -12.47 2.63 -14.68
CA ARG A 39 -13.44 2.13 -15.66
C ARG A 39 -14.80 2.82 -15.54
N HIS A 40 -15.28 2.99 -14.32
CA HIS A 40 -16.58 3.60 -14.06
C HIS A 40 -16.68 5.05 -14.57
N VAL A 41 -15.55 5.78 -14.65
CA VAL A 41 -15.49 7.14 -15.23
C VAL A 41 -15.02 7.14 -16.70
N GLY A 42 -15.03 5.98 -17.37
CA GLY A 42 -14.69 5.85 -18.79
C GLY A 42 -13.19 5.67 -19.11
N GLY A 43 -12.33 5.57 -18.08
CA GLY A 43 -10.91 5.32 -18.25
C GLY A 43 -10.58 3.83 -18.38
N THR A 44 -9.46 3.50 -19.04
CA THR A 44 -8.93 2.13 -19.05
C THR A 44 -7.54 2.13 -18.43
N VAL A 45 -7.34 1.30 -17.40
CA VAL A 45 -6.05 1.17 -16.72
C VAL A 45 -5.16 0.22 -17.51
N THR A 46 -4.15 0.77 -18.17
CA THR A 46 -3.15 0.03 -18.95
C THR A 46 -1.95 -0.40 -18.09
N ALA A 47 -1.59 0.42 -17.09
CA ALA A 47 -0.57 0.14 -16.10
C ALA A 47 -1.08 0.55 -14.71
N LEU A 48 -0.75 -0.24 -13.68
CA LEU A 48 -1.06 0.08 -12.29
C LEU A 48 0.16 -0.23 -11.43
N HIS A 49 0.71 0.80 -10.82
CA HIS A 49 1.85 0.72 -9.93
C HIS A 49 1.46 1.28 -8.57
N ARG A 50 1.92 0.63 -7.49
CA ARG A 50 1.80 1.15 -6.14
C ARG A 50 3.10 1.84 -5.79
N ASP A 51 3.10 3.17 -5.80
CA ASP A 51 4.26 4.01 -5.50
C ASP A 51 4.48 4.23 -4.00
N ALA A 52 3.41 4.17 -3.19
CA ALA A 52 3.50 4.27 -1.75
C ALA A 52 2.52 3.36 -1.00
N PHE A 53 2.85 3.03 0.24
CA PHE A 53 1.95 2.39 1.20
C PHE A 53 2.14 2.99 2.60
N GLY A 54 1.16 3.77 3.05
CA GLY A 54 1.30 4.51 4.31
C GLY A 54 2.48 5.49 4.23
N CYS A 55 3.44 5.34 5.14
CA CYS A 55 4.69 6.11 5.15
C CYS A 55 5.80 5.51 4.27
N LEU A 56 5.60 4.33 3.70
CA LEU A 56 6.59 3.63 2.90
C LEU A 56 6.53 4.09 1.44
N ALA A 57 7.64 4.59 0.92
CA ALA A 57 7.85 4.90 -0.49
C ALA A 57 9.33 4.73 -0.83
N ASP A 58 9.61 4.02 -1.92
CA ASP A 58 10.98 3.65 -2.32
C ASP A 58 11.16 3.83 -3.83
N PRO A 59 11.38 5.06 -4.31
CA PRO A 59 11.52 5.32 -5.74
C PRO A 59 12.79 4.71 -6.36
N GLU A 60 13.77 4.34 -5.55
CA GLU A 60 15.07 3.79 -5.99
C GLU A 60 15.10 2.27 -6.06
N LEU A 61 14.10 1.58 -5.49
CA LEU A 61 14.06 0.12 -5.45
C LEU A 61 13.61 -0.45 -6.80
N LEU A 62 14.44 -1.27 -7.43
CA LEU A 62 14.14 -1.81 -8.76
C LEU A 62 13.12 -2.96 -8.71
N PRO A 63 12.42 -3.25 -9.84
CA PRO A 63 11.52 -4.39 -9.91
C PRO A 63 12.21 -5.71 -9.55
N GLY A 64 11.68 -6.41 -8.55
CA GLY A 64 12.22 -7.68 -8.05
C GLY A 64 13.22 -7.53 -6.90
N GLU A 65 13.65 -6.31 -6.59
CA GLU A 65 14.48 -6.05 -5.41
C GLU A 65 13.63 -5.99 -4.14
N THR A 66 14.30 -6.25 -3.03
CA THR A 66 13.72 -6.10 -1.69
C THR A 66 14.77 -5.51 -0.77
N ARG A 67 14.33 -4.74 0.22
CA ARG A 67 15.18 -4.25 1.30
C ARG A 67 14.50 -4.48 2.65
N PRO A 68 15.27 -4.62 3.74
CA PRO A 68 14.71 -4.54 5.08
C PRO A 68 14.15 -3.13 5.34
N LEU A 69 13.13 -3.07 6.18
CA LEU A 69 12.62 -1.79 6.70
C LEU A 69 13.68 -1.11 7.58
N HIS A 70 13.79 0.21 7.46
CA HIS A 70 14.59 1.03 8.35
C HIS A 70 13.96 1.09 9.75
N ALA A 71 14.79 1.40 10.74
CA ALA A 71 14.33 1.52 12.13
C ALA A 71 13.22 2.57 12.29
N ALA A 72 13.31 3.70 11.58
CA ALA A 72 12.29 4.74 11.60
C ALA A 72 10.94 4.23 11.07
N GLU A 73 10.95 3.51 9.95
CA GLU A 73 9.74 2.92 9.34
C GLU A 73 9.08 1.92 10.29
N CYS A 74 9.88 1.07 10.95
CA CYS A 74 9.38 0.11 11.95
C CYS A 74 8.69 0.79 13.13
N LEU A 75 9.13 1.99 13.51
CA LEU A 75 8.52 2.77 14.60
C LEU A 75 7.27 3.52 14.14
N GLN A 76 7.23 3.98 12.89
CA GLN A 76 6.12 4.77 12.34
C GLN A 76 4.91 3.92 11.96
N ILE A 77 5.11 2.76 11.34
CA ILE A 77 4.00 1.91 10.84
C ILE A 77 2.94 1.63 11.93
N PRO A 78 3.31 1.20 13.16
CA PRO A 78 2.32 0.92 14.21
C PRO A 78 1.48 2.15 14.60
N GLN A 79 2.05 3.36 14.50
CA GLN A 79 1.36 4.61 14.86
C GLN A 79 0.25 4.97 13.87
N MET A 80 0.28 4.41 12.65
CA MET A 80 -0.71 4.63 11.61
C MET A 80 -1.89 3.67 11.70
N LEU A 81 -1.77 2.60 12.50
CA LEU A 81 -2.82 1.59 12.63
C LEU A 81 -3.85 2.03 13.68
N PRO A 82 -5.15 1.77 13.45
CA PRO A 82 -6.16 1.88 14.47
C PRO A 82 -5.74 1.11 15.74
N LEU A 83 -5.94 1.72 16.92
CA LEU A 83 -5.47 1.16 18.20
C LEU A 83 -6.05 -0.22 18.51
N ASP A 84 -7.21 -0.55 17.96
CA ASP A 84 -7.86 -1.87 18.05
C ASP A 84 -7.18 -2.95 17.20
N ARG A 85 -6.40 -2.56 16.17
CA ARG A 85 -5.65 -3.48 15.31
C ARG A 85 -4.20 -3.72 15.74
N VAL A 86 -3.66 -2.88 16.62
CA VAL A 86 -2.36 -3.12 17.22
C VAL A 86 -2.54 -4.14 18.33
N SER A 87 -2.33 -5.42 18.01
CA SER A 87 -2.27 -6.45 19.06
C SER A 87 -1.19 -6.04 20.05
N ARG A 88 -1.57 -5.78 21.30
CA ARG A 88 -0.66 -5.58 22.44
C ARG A 88 0.03 -6.89 22.81
N THR A 89 0.67 -7.55 21.86
CA THR A 89 1.63 -8.62 22.16
C THR A 89 2.97 -7.97 22.45
N ALA A 90 3.00 -7.22 23.56
CA ALA A 90 4.22 -6.96 24.30
C ALA A 90 4.52 -8.22 25.14
N GLN A 91 4.92 -9.31 24.46
CA GLN A 91 5.57 -10.53 24.98
C GLN A 91 5.28 -11.66 24.00
N GLY A 92 6.29 -12.05 23.22
CA GLY A 92 6.17 -13.07 22.17
C GLY A 92 6.19 -12.50 20.76
N CYS A 93 7.24 -11.77 20.41
CA CYS A 93 7.56 -11.50 19.01
C CYS A 93 7.81 -12.87 18.31
N PRO A 94 7.08 -13.26 17.25
CA PRO A 94 7.33 -14.51 16.56
C PRO A 94 8.66 -14.46 15.80
N ALA A 95 9.31 -15.62 15.73
CA ALA A 95 10.69 -15.88 15.32
C ALA A 95 11.07 -15.61 13.84
N TRP A 96 10.47 -14.63 13.16
CA TRP A 96 10.82 -14.32 11.76
C TRP A 96 12.08 -13.44 11.61
N ARG A 97 12.80 -13.15 12.70
CA ARG A 97 14.03 -12.36 12.68
C ARG A 97 15.20 -13.17 13.27
N ALA A 98 15.93 -13.84 12.38
CA ALA A 98 17.39 -14.10 12.39
C ALA A 98 17.72 -15.48 11.79
N SER A 99 17.86 -15.56 10.46
CA SER A 99 18.89 -16.45 9.92
C SER A 99 20.20 -15.67 9.98
N PRO A 100 21.26 -16.16 10.66
CA PRO A 100 22.56 -15.51 10.59
C PRO A 100 23.08 -15.54 9.15
N PRO A 101 23.95 -14.61 8.73
CA PRO A 101 24.60 -14.72 7.43
C PRO A 101 25.42 -16.01 7.42
N SER A 102 25.14 -16.86 6.44
CA SER A 102 25.97 -18.02 6.10
C SER A 102 27.38 -17.53 5.79
N SER A 103 28.27 -17.66 6.77
CA SER A 103 29.71 -17.58 6.56
C SER A 103 30.17 -18.94 6.07
N GLY A 104 31.00 -18.96 5.02
CA GLY A 104 31.55 -20.18 4.42
C GLY A 104 32.49 -20.96 5.33
#